data_AF-A0A5E4R4P8-F1
#
_entry.id   AF-A0A5E4R4P8-F1
#
_cell.length_a   1.000
_cell.length_b   1.000
_cell.length_c   1.000
_cell.angle_alpha   90.00
_cell.angle_beta   90.00
_cell.angle_gamma   90.00
#
_symmetry.space_group_name_H-M   'P 1'
#
loop_
_entity.id
_entity.type
_entity.pdbx_description
1 polymer ?
#
loop_
_entity_poly.entity_id
_entity_poly.type
_entity_poly.pdbx_seq_one_letter_code
_entity_poly.pdbx_strand_id
1 'polypeptide(L)'
;MDSCLGVEQDLDKATTKFTALNEHTNNFLQDLICRVECLKKEISQNTANTPLTPDQAMVISDLAAALKQSVFQISTDHRELHATVSRVGKSIDRHFITDYASVAPKAESFCNDTNRPIMEQAIAQHLYRQGLEDVGDTFVAEANVAPVERTCTFAQLQRCAAALAEGDPALAIEWVQKHAEDLEHSPLPFTLHRMQALKLAREKGVVPAIEYARENFPAHATRHERQLQAAVCALAWCTPAAPPAPQRYTHLLDPKALEGGGYHSVFACPILRQQASEQNPPMRLLCGHVISRDALNKLALGLKLKCPYCPMEQSPAEARQIYFS
;
A
#
# COMPACT_ATOMS: atom_id res chain seq x y z
N MET A 1 7.96 -2.29 10.92
CA MET A 1 7.72 -3.55 10.19
C MET A 1 7.93 -4.75 11.08
N ASP A 2 9.08 -4.87 11.77
CA ASP A 2 9.38 -6.02 12.65
C ASP A 2 8.36 -6.29 13.77
N SER A 3 7.83 -5.24 14.40
CA SER A 3 6.75 -5.38 15.40
C SER A 3 5.48 -6.02 14.83
N CYS A 4 5.10 -5.67 13.60
CA CYS A 4 3.92 -6.24 12.94
C CYS A 4 4.18 -7.70 12.57
N LEU A 5 5.37 -8.01 12.03
CA LEU A 5 5.76 -9.37 11.67
C LEU A 5 5.77 -10.32 12.88
N GLY A 6 6.19 -9.83 14.05
CA GLY A 6 6.18 -10.60 15.29
C GLY A 6 4.77 -10.99 15.75
N VAL A 7 3.81 -10.08 15.65
CA VAL A 7 2.40 -10.36 15.98
C VAL A 7 1.73 -11.23 14.92
N GLU A 8 2.02 -10.98 13.65
CA GLU A 8 1.49 -11.74 12.51
C GLU A 8 1.85 -13.24 12.62
N GLN A 9 3.09 -13.57 12.98
CA GLN A 9 3.49 -14.98 13.18
C GLN A 9 2.71 -15.71 14.28
N ASP A 10 2.39 -15.04 15.38
CA ASP A 10 1.62 -15.66 16.47
C ASP A 10 0.12 -15.72 16.12
N LEU A 11 -0.38 -14.73 15.37
CA LEU A 11 -1.73 -14.70 14.84
C LEU A 11 -1.94 -15.84 13.82
N ASP A 12 -1.01 -16.04 12.89
CA ASP A 12 -1.08 -17.12 11.89
C ASP A 12 -1.12 -18.50 12.54
N LYS A 13 -0.31 -18.71 13.58
CA LYS A 13 -0.33 -19.95 14.38
C LYS A 13 -1.69 -20.15 15.06
N ALA A 14 -2.28 -19.08 15.60
CA ALA A 14 -3.59 -19.14 16.23
C ALA A 14 -4.68 -19.48 15.20
N THR A 15 -4.69 -18.78 14.07
CA THR A 15 -5.63 -18.98 12.97
C THR A 15 -5.53 -20.39 12.42
N THR A 16 -4.32 -20.89 12.16
CA THR A 16 -4.08 -22.26 11.65
C THR A 16 -4.59 -23.32 12.62
N LYS A 17 -4.37 -23.15 13.93
CA LYS A 17 -4.92 -24.06 14.93
C LYS A 17 -6.45 -24.01 14.98
N PHE A 18 -7.02 -22.81 14.86
CA PHE A 18 -8.46 -22.61 14.90
C PHE A 18 -9.15 -23.23 13.69
N THR A 19 -8.62 -23.01 12.48
CA THR A 19 -9.16 -23.60 11.25
C THR A 19 -9.06 -25.13 11.29
N ALA A 20 -7.90 -25.68 11.67
CA ALA A 20 -7.73 -27.13 11.79
C ALA A 20 -8.70 -27.76 12.80
N LEU A 21 -8.89 -27.13 13.97
CA LEU A 21 -9.85 -27.62 14.95
C LEU A 21 -11.28 -27.57 14.44
N ASN A 22 -11.65 -26.48 13.77
CA ASN A 22 -12.98 -26.29 13.23
C ASN A 22 -13.27 -27.31 12.11
N GLU A 23 -12.34 -27.54 11.19
CA GLU A 23 -12.46 -28.56 10.15
C GLU A 23 -12.60 -29.96 10.74
N HIS A 24 -11.72 -30.33 11.69
CA HIS A 24 -11.80 -31.62 12.37
C HIS A 24 -13.14 -31.80 13.09
N THR A 25 -13.57 -30.80 13.84
CA THR A 25 -14.84 -30.83 14.59
C THR A 25 -16.03 -30.95 13.66
N ASN A 26 -16.07 -30.18 12.57
CA ASN A 26 -17.17 -30.22 11.59
C ASN A 26 -17.24 -31.57 10.89
N ASN A 27 -16.12 -32.10 10.40
CA ASN A 27 -16.08 -33.42 9.74
C ASN A 27 -16.58 -34.52 10.67
N PHE A 28 -16.16 -34.47 11.93
CA PHE A 28 -16.50 -35.49 12.91
C PHE A 28 -17.96 -35.39 13.38
N LEU A 29 -18.49 -34.18 13.58
CA LEU A 29 -19.92 -33.98 13.85
C LEU A 29 -20.78 -34.46 12.68
N GLN A 30 -20.33 -34.26 11.45
CA GLN A 30 -21.05 -34.72 10.27
C GLN A 30 -21.10 -36.24 10.15
N ASP A 31 -20.01 -36.94 10.49
CA ASP A 31 -20.01 -38.41 10.57
C ASP A 31 -21.00 -38.92 11.64
N LEU A 32 -20.99 -38.31 12.83
CA LEU A 32 -21.92 -38.67 13.90
C LEU A 32 -23.38 -38.40 13.50
N ILE A 33 -23.68 -37.27 12.86
CA ILE A 33 -25.01 -36.95 12.34
C ILE A 33 -25.43 -38.01 11.32
N CYS A 34 -24.58 -38.33 10.35
CA CYS A 34 -24.85 -39.34 9.33
C CYS A 34 -25.15 -40.71 9.94
N ARG A 35 -24.37 -41.13 10.95
CA ARG A 35 -24.61 -42.39 11.68
C ARG A 35 -25.95 -42.39 12.41
N VAL A 36 -26.28 -41.30 13.12
CA VAL A 36 -27.58 -41.14 13.79
C VAL A 36 -28.74 -41.20 12.78
N GLU A 37 -28.61 -40.53 11.65
CA GLU A 37 -29.64 -40.50 10.60
C GLU A 37 -29.83 -41.86 9.93
N CYS A 38 -28.75 -42.58 9.64
CA CYS A 38 -28.80 -43.94 9.10
C CYS A 38 -29.54 -44.90 10.05
N LEU A 39 -29.20 -44.88 11.34
CA LEU A 39 -29.88 -45.69 12.36
C LEU A 39 -31.35 -45.32 12.50
N LYS A 40 -31.66 -44.02 12.53
CA LYS A 40 -33.05 -43.55 12.57
C LYS A 40 -33.86 -44.07 11.37
N LYS A 41 -33.27 -44.03 10.17
CA LYS A 41 -33.89 -44.51 8.94
C LYS A 41 -34.13 -46.02 9.00
N GLU A 42 -33.14 -46.80 9.44
CA GLU A 42 -33.26 -48.26 9.59
C GLU A 42 -34.38 -48.63 10.59
N ILE A 43 -34.41 -47.98 11.76
CA ILE A 43 -35.44 -48.22 12.78
C ILE A 43 -36.83 -47.84 12.27
N SER A 44 -36.94 -46.78 11.47
CA SER A 44 -38.22 -46.31 10.91
C SER A 44 -38.82 -47.23 9.85
N GLN A 45 -38.04 -48.17 9.28
CA GLN A 45 -38.54 -49.16 8.32
C GLN A 45 -39.28 -50.32 8.99
N ASN A 46 -39.14 -50.48 10.31
CA ASN A 46 -39.86 -51.49 11.08
C ASN A 46 -41.28 -51.03 11.39
N THR A 47 -42.21 -51.99 11.56
CA THR A 47 -43.59 -51.69 11.95
C THR A 47 -43.66 -50.97 13.30
N ALA A 48 -44.67 -50.13 13.49
CA ALA A 48 -44.84 -49.41 14.76
C ALA A 48 -44.92 -50.38 15.96
N ASN A 49 -44.24 -50.04 17.06
CA ASN A 49 -44.11 -50.84 18.29
C ASN A 49 -43.32 -52.15 18.18
N THR A 50 -42.47 -52.32 17.16
CA THR A 50 -41.52 -53.44 17.13
C THR A 50 -40.36 -53.16 18.10
N PRO A 51 -40.03 -54.07 19.04
CA PRO A 51 -38.87 -53.88 19.92
C PRO A 51 -37.57 -53.88 19.12
N LEU A 52 -36.58 -53.10 19.57
CA LEU A 52 -35.24 -53.07 18.97
C LEU A 52 -34.61 -54.48 19.03
N THR A 53 -33.95 -54.87 17.96
CA THR A 53 -33.14 -56.10 17.97
C THR A 53 -31.93 -55.92 18.91
N PRO A 54 -31.34 -57.00 19.46
CA PRO A 54 -30.13 -56.92 20.28
C PRO A 54 -28.99 -56.19 19.59
N ASP A 55 -28.82 -56.41 18.28
CA ASP A 55 -27.81 -55.75 17.47
C ASP A 55 -28.07 -54.25 17.35
N GLN A 56 -29.31 -53.83 17.10
CA GLN A 56 -29.69 -52.42 17.06
C GLN A 56 -29.49 -51.73 18.42
N ALA A 57 -29.83 -52.39 19.52
CA ALA A 57 -29.61 -51.88 20.87
C ALA A 57 -28.11 -51.68 21.16
N MET A 58 -27.26 -52.62 20.73
CA MET A 58 -25.80 -52.52 20.85
C MET A 58 -25.25 -51.33 20.04
N VAL A 59 -25.64 -51.20 18.77
CA VAL A 59 -25.19 -50.11 17.90
C VAL A 59 -25.63 -48.73 18.43
N ILE A 60 -26.84 -48.61 18.98
CA ILE A 60 -27.30 -47.36 19.62
C ILE A 60 -26.46 -47.04 20.87
N SER A 61 -26.14 -48.06 21.68
CA SER A 61 -25.31 -47.89 22.88
C SER A 61 -23.90 -47.41 22.52
N ASP A 62 -23.28 -48.02 21.51
CA ASP A 62 -21.97 -47.63 21.01
C ASP A 62 -21.96 -46.21 20.43
N LEU A 63 -23.02 -45.85 19.69
CA LEU A 63 -23.17 -44.50 19.15
C LEU A 63 -23.33 -43.46 20.26
N ALA A 64 -24.11 -43.76 21.30
CA ALA A 64 -24.27 -42.88 22.46
C ALA A 64 -22.94 -42.71 23.23
N ALA A 65 -22.16 -43.77 23.38
CA ALA A 65 -20.82 -43.70 23.97
C ALA A 65 -19.87 -42.85 23.14
N ALA A 66 -19.86 -43.07 21.81
CA ALA A 66 -19.06 -42.28 20.87
C ALA A 66 -19.44 -40.79 20.93
N LEU A 67 -20.74 -40.45 20.90
CA LEU A 67 -21.22 -39.07 21.05
C LEU A 67 -20.72 -38.42 22.33
N LYS A 68 -20.81 -39.12 23.47
CA LYS A 68 -20.36 -38.60 24.77
C LYS A 68 -18.86 -38.33 24.79
N GLN A 69 -18.06 -39.26 24.26
CA GLN A 69 -16.61 -39.08 24.14
C GLN A 69 -16.25 -37.92 23.21
N SER A 70 -16.98 -37.78 22.11
CA SER A 70 -16.79 -36.73 21.10
C SER A 70 -17.02 -35.34 21.68
N VAL A 71 -18.14 -35.14 22.38
CA VAL A 71 -18.47 -33.87 23.04
C VAL A 71 -17.42 -33.51 24.10
N PHE A 72 -16.91 -34.50 24.83
CA PHE A 72 -15.83 -34.29 25.81
C PHE A 72 -14.52 -33.84 25.14
N GLN A 73 -14.15 -34.47 24.02
CA GLN A 73 -12.93 -34.10 23.29
C GLN A 73 -13.03 -32.68 22.73
N ILE A 74 -14.14 -32.33 22.07
CA ILE A 74 -14.38 -30.98 21.52
C ILE A 74 -14.26 -29.91 22.62
N SER A 75 -14.83 -30.17 23.79
CA SER A 75 -14.74 -29.27 24.95
C SER A 75 -13.30 -29.08 25.44
N THR A 76 -12.52 -30.17 25.43
CA THR A 76 -11.10 -30.15 25.83
C THR A 76 -10.26 -29.36 24.83
N ASP A 77 -10.40 -29.65 23.54
CA ASP A 77 -9.65 -28.99 22.47
C ASP A 77 -9.98 -27.49 22.40
N HIS A 78 -11.25 -27.12 22.60
CA HIS A 78 -11.67 -25.71 22.68
C HIS A 78 -10.97 -24.96 23.83
N ARG A 79 -10.78 -25.60 24.99
CA ARG A 79 -10.07 -24.96 26.12
C ARG A 79 -8.60 -24.72 25.80
N GLU A 80 -7.97 -25.60 25.03
CA GLU A 80 -6.56 -25.44 24.65
C GLU A 80 -6.31 -24.25 23.71
N LEU A 81 -7.33 -23.77 22.98
CA LEU A 81 -7.22 -22.57 22.15
C LEU A 81 -6.94 -21.30 22.96
N HIS A 82 -7.43 -21.20 24.20
CA HIS A 82 -7.22 -20.01 25.05
C HIS A 82 -5.74 -19.66 25.23
N ALA A 83 -4.88 -20.67 25.39
CA ALA A 83 -3.45 -20.45 25.54
C ALA A 83 -2.83 -19.82 24.27
N THR A 84 -3.35 -20.20 23.10
CA THR A 84 -2.87 -19.69 21.81
C THR A 84 -3.34 -18.25 21.59
N VAL A 85 -4.61 -17.95 21.87
CA VAL A 85 -5.15 -16.57 21.81
C VAL A 85 -4.47 -15.65 22.82
N SER A 86 -4.24 -16.13 24.05
CA SER A 86 -3.52 -15.35 25.07
C SER A 86 -2.09 -15.01 24.65
N ARG A 87 -1.43 -15.89 23.89
CA ARG A 87 -0.09 -15.62 23.34
C ARG A 87 -0.11 -14.46 22.35
N VAL A 88 -1.11 -14.40 21.46
CA VAL A 88 -1.29 -13.27 20.53
C VAL A 88 -1.42 -11.97 21.31
N GLY A 89 -2.26 -11.93 22.36
CA GLY A 89 -2.41 -10.75 23.21
C GLY A 89 -1.10 -10.28 23.84
N LYS A 90 -0.34 -11.20 24.44
CA LYS A 90 0.99 -10.90 24.99
C LYS A 90 2.00 -10.44 23.94
N SER A 91 1.88 -10.96 22.71
CA SER A 91 2.74 -10.55 21.59
C SER A 91 2.42 -9.11 21.18
N ILE A 92 1.14 -8.73 21.14
CA ILE A 92 0.71 -7.34 20.90
C ILE A 92 1.29 -6.42 21.97
N ASP A 93 1.09 -6.75 23.26
CA ASP A 93 1.57 -5.95 24.39
C ASP A 93 3.10 -5.75 24.37
N ARG A 94 3.83 -6.76 23.87
CA ARG A 94 5.29 -6.72 23.76
C ARG A 94 5.78 -5.84 22.60
N HIS A 95 5.10 -5.88 21.46
CA HIS A 95 5.55 -5.24 20.22
C HIS A 95 5.00 -3.83 20.01
N PHE A 96 3.86 -3.51 20.65
CA PHE A 96 3.21 -2.21 20.56
C PHE A 96 3.23 -1.53 21.93
N ILE A 97 4.21 -0.64 22.11
CA ILE A 97 4.34 0.19 23.31
C ILE A 97 3.26 1.29 23.25
N THR A 98 2.42 1.38 24.28
CA THR A 98 1.37 2.41 24.44
C THR A 98 1.90 3.79 24.81
N ASP A 99 3.20 3.91 25.11
CA ASP A 99 3.84 5.17 25.46
C ASP A 99 4.26 5.96 24.20
N TYR A 100 3.42 6.92 23.82
CA TYR A 100 3.67 7.86 22.73
C TYR A 100 4.41 9.13 23.18
N ALA A 101 4.86 9.23 24.43
CA ALA A 101 5.45 10.47 24.97
C ALA A 101 6.72 10.91 24.21
N SER A 102 7.44 9.97 23.61
CA SER A 102 8.63 10.25 22.79
C SER A 102 8.30 10.85 21.41
N VAL A 103 7.12 10.55 20.87
CA VAL A 103 6.65 11.02 19.54
C VAL A 103 5.83 12.30 19.68
N ALA A 104 5.02 12.41 20.73
CA ALA A 104 4.18 13.56 21.03
C ALA A 104 4.30 13.97 22.51
N PRO A 105 5.39 14.65 22.90
CA PRO A 105 5.50 15.23 24.23
C PRO A 105 4.32 16.20 24.42
N LYS A 106 3.49 15.96 25.44
CA LYS A 106 2.20 16.68 25.69
C LYS A 106 1.08 16.31 24.71
N ALA A 107 0.93 15.04 24.36
CA ALA A 107 -0.21 14.56 23.54
C ALA A 107 -1.58 15.07 24.04
N GLU A 108 -1.74 15.20 25.36
CA GLU A 108 -2.93 15.78 26.02
C GLU A 108 -3.28 17.18 25.51
N SER A 109 -2.28 17.98 25.10
CA SER A 109 -2.48 19.32 24.54
C SER A 109 -3.18 19.30 23.18
N PHE A 110 -3.19 18.17 22.46
CA PHE A 110 -3.96 18.00 21.23
C PHE A 110 -5.38 17.51 21.49
N CYS A 111 -5.68 17.00 22.68
CA CYS A 111 -6.96 16.38 23.02
C CYS A 111 -7.98 17.33 23.66
N ASN A 112 -7.66 18.63 23.79
CA ASN A 112 -8.59 19.64 24.31
C ASN A 112 -9.59 20.11 23.24
N ASP A 113 -10.69 20.73 23.70
CA ASP A 113 -11.82 21.13 22.84
C ASP A 113 -11.42 22.13 21.72
N THR A 114 -10.33 22.87 21.90
CA THR A 114 -9.83 23.83 20.91
C THR A 114 -8.98 23.15 19.83
N ASN A 115 -8.06 22.27 20.23
CA ASN A 115 -7.05 21.69 19.34
C ASN A 115 -7.49 20.39 18.69
N ARG A 116 -8.36 19.62 19.35
CA ARG A 116 -8.94 18.38 18.82
C ARG A 116 -9.57 18.57 17.43
N PRO A 117 -10.49 19.53 17.20
CA PRO A 117 -11.10 19.69 15.88
C PRO A 117 -10.08 20.09 14.81
N ILE A 118 -9.06 20.89 15.16
CA ILE A 118 -7.97 21.28 14.24
C ILE A 118 -7.15 20.04 13.84
N MET A 119 -6.82 19.20 14.82
CA MET A 119 -6.07 17.97 14.60
C MET A 119 -6.87 16.97 13.75
N GLU A 120 -8.13 16.74 14.08
CA GLU A 120 -9.02 15.85 13.32
C GLU A 120 -9.17 16.34 11.87
N GLN A 121 -9.31 17.66 11.67
CA GLN A 121 -9.35 18.23 10.32
C GLN A 121 -8.02 18.04 9.57
N ALA A 122 -6.88 18.19 10.24
CA ALA A 122 -5.57 17.95 9.63
C ALA A 122 -5.36 16.48 9.26
N ILE A 123 -5.84 15.54 10.10
CA ILE A 123 -5.81 14.09 9.83
C ILE A 123 -6.67 13.78 8.61
N ALA A 124 -7.92 14.25 8.57
CA ALA A 124 -8.81 14.05 7.43
C ALA A 124 -8.21 14.60 6.13
N GLN A 125 -7.68 15.82 6.15
CA GLN A 125 -6.97 16.40 5.00
C GLN A 125 -5.77 15.55 4.57
N HIS A 126 -5.00 15.01 5.52
CA HIS A 126 -3.87 14.15 5.22
C HIS A 126 -4.31 12.85 4.55
N LEU A 127 -5.35 12.18 5.06
CA LEU A 127 -5.90 10.95 4.48
C LEU A 127 -6.33 11.17 3.03
N TYR A 128 -7.06 12.25 2.74
CA TYR A 128 -7.45 12.59 1.38
C TYR A 128 -6.25 12.94 0.49
N ARG A 129 -5.24 13.65 1.04
CA ARG A 129 -3.98 13.91 0.31
C ARG A 129 -3.23 12.62 -0.04
N GLN A 130 -3.29 11.60 0.82
CA GLN A 130 -2.69 10.29 0.55
C GLN A 130 -3.52 9.42 -0.39
N GLY A 131 -4.70 9.87 -0.80
CA GLY A 131 -5.63 9.11 -1.66
C GLY A 131 -6.41 8.04 -0.90
N LEU A 132 -6.36 8.03 0.44
CA LEU A 132 -7.09 7.10 1.31
C LEU A 132 -8.51 7.63 1.56
N GLU A 133 -9.32 7.67 0.50
CA GLU A 133 -10.64 8.31 0.54
C GLU A 133 -11.66 7.58 1.38
N ASP A 134 -11.67 6.26 1.30
CA ASP A 134 -12.53 5.37 2.09
C ASP A 134 -12.25 5.51 3.60
N VAL A 135 -10.96 5.52 3.96
CA VAL A 135 -10.50 5.73 5.33
C VAL A 135 -10.83 7.16 5.78
N GLY A 136 -10.60 8.16 4.93
CA GLY A 136 -10.93 9.55 5.19
C GLY A 136 -12.42 9.76 5.44
N ASP A 137 -13.28 9.15 4.61
CA ASP A 137 -14.73 9.22 4.74
C ASP A 137 -15.24 8.58 6.02
N THR A 138 -14.73 7.39 6.32
CA THR A 138 -15.06 6.67 7.55
C THR A 138 -14.66 7.50 8.77
N PHE A 139 -13.44 8.06 8.76
CA PHE A 139 -12.94 8.91 9.84
C PHE A 139 -13.79 10.18 10.02
N VAL A 140 -14.10 10.90 8.94
CA VAL A 140 -14.92 12.12 8.99
C VAL A 140 -16.32 11.82 9.53
N ALA A 141 -16.93 10.71 9.12
CA ALA A 141 -18.25 10.29 9.58
C ALA A 141 -18.26 9.87 11.05
N GLU A 142 -17.29 9.06 11.49
CA GLU A 142 -17.23 8.54 12.86
C GLU A 142 -16.80 9.60 13.87
N ALA A 143 -15.83 10.45 13.52
CA ALA A 143 -15.36 11.52 14.39
C ALA A 143 -16.20 12.81 14.28
N ASN A 144 -17.24 12.83 13.44
CA ASN A 144 -18.11 13.98 13.20
C ASN A 144 -17.32 15.27 12.88
N VAL A 145 -16.30 15.12 12.02
CA VAL A 145 -15.40 16.21 11.63
C VAL A 145 -16.15 17.15 10.69
N ALA A 146 -15.89 18.46 10.81
CA ALA A 146 -16.41 19.44 9.85
C ALA A 146 -16.04 19.04 8.41
N PRO A 147 -16.90 19.30 7.41
CA PRO A 147 -16.65 18.89 6.03
C PRO A 147 -15.25 19.30 5.55
N VAL A 148 -14.50 18.32 5.07
CA VAL A 148 -13.16 18.51 4.52
C VAL A 148 -13.23 18.35 3.00
N GLU A 149 -12.55 19.24 2.27
CA GLU A 149 -12.47 19.16 0.82
C GLU A 149 -11.77 17.85 0.42
N ARG A 150 -12.56 16.94 -0.16
CA ARG A 150 -12.08 15.65 -0.68
C ARG A 150 -11.15 15.83 -1.89
N THR A 151 -11.37 16.90 -2.65
CA THR A 151 -10.74 17.12 -3.96
C THR A 151 -9.79 18.30 -3.91
N CYS A 152 -8.68 18.16 -3.20
CA CYS A 152 -7.57 19.09 -3.38
C CYS A 152 -6.69 18.64 -4.56
N THR A 153 -5.96 19.57 -5.17
CA THR A 153 -5.00 19.30 -6.27
C THR A 153 -4.03 18.16 -5.94
N PHE A 154 -3.65 18.04 -4.66
CA PHE A 154 -2.77 16.98 -4.18
C PHE A 154 -3.43 15.60 -4.21
N ALA A 155 -4.71 15.48 -3.88
CA ALA A 155 -5.45 14.21 -3.98
C ALA A 155 -5.53 13.75 -5.45
N GLN A 156 -5.80 14.67 -6.38
CA GLN A 156 -5.78 14.37 -7.81
C GLN A 156 -4.39 13.91 -8.29
N LEU A 157 -3.34 14.58 -7.84
CA LEU A 157 -1.96 14.19 -8.14
C LEU A 157 -1.62 12.81 -7.57
N GLN A 158 -2.06 12.52 -6.34
CA GLN A 158 -1.83 11.23 -5.71
C GLN A 158 -2.57 10.09 -6.40
N ARG A 159 -3.82 10.31 -6.86
CA ARG A 159 -4.54 9.33 -7.69
C ARG A 159 -3.82 9.07 -9.01
N CYS A 160 -3.30 10.10 -9.67
CA CYS A 160 -2.49 9.94 -10.87
C CYS A 160 -1.21 9.15 -10.55
N ALA A 161 -0.51 9.48 -9.46
CA ALA A 161 0.71 8.78 -9.05
C ALA A 161 0.45 7.30 -8.72
N ALA A 162 -0.64 6.99 -8.00
CA ALA A 162 -1.03 5.62 -7.66
C ALA A 162 -1.39 4.81 -8.92
N ALA A 163 -2.17 5.37 -9.84
CA ALA A 163 -2.51 4.72 -11.10
C ALA A 163 -1.26 4.46 -11.95
N LEU A 164 -0.34 5.43 -12.02
CA LEU A 164 0.93 5.29 -12.73
C LEU A 164 1.83 4.22 -12.11
N ALA A 165 1.87 4.10 -10.78
CA ALA A 165 2.61 3.04 -10.08
C ALA A 165 2.06 1.64 -10.38
N GLU A 166 0.78 1.54 -10.75
CA GLU A 166 0.16 0.30 -11.24
C GLU A 166 0.22 0.13 -12.76
N GLY A 167 0.94 1.01 -13.46
CA GLY A 167 1.09 0.91 -14.91
C GLY A 167 -0.08 1.47 -15.71
N ASP A 168 -0.96 2.27 -15.10
CA ASP A 168 -2.11 2.90 -15.74
C ASP A 168 -1.97 4.43 -15.89
N PRO A 169 -1.69 4.93 -17.11
CA PRO A 169 -1.56 6.36 -17.35
C PRO A 169 -2.88 7.09 -17.64
N ALA A 170 -4.04 6.41 -17.66
CA ALA A 170 -5.30 7.00 -18.12
C ALA A 170 -5.68 8.30 -17.37
N LEU A 171 -5.62 8.28 -16.05
CA LEU A 171 -5.94 9.46 -15.21
C LEU A 171 -4.96 10.61 -15.45
N ALA A 172 -3.68 10.30 -15.60
CA ALA A 172 -2.64 11.30 -15.86
C ALA A 172 -2.78 11.92 -17.26
N ILE A 173 -3.21 11.14 -18.27
CA ILE A 173 -3.47 11.64 -19.62
C ILE A 173 -4.64 12.62 -19.61
N GLU A 174 -5.75 12.29 -18.93
CA GLU A 174 -6.89 13.20 -18.79
C GLU A 174 -6.47 14.51 -18.11
N TRP A 175 -5.62 14.42 -17.09
CA TRP A 175 -5.07 15.59 -16.42
C TRP A 175 -4.21 16.45 -17.35
N VAL A 176 -3.28 15.84 -18.10
CA VAL A 176 -2.41 16.55 -19.04
C VAL A 176 -3.19 17.22 -20.17
N GLN A 177 -4.24 16.57 -20.68
CA GLN A 177 -5.09 17.15 -21.73
C GLN A 177 -5.78 18.43 -21.28
N LYS A 178 -6.20 18.51 -20.00
CA LYS A 178 -6.79 19.73 -19.42
C LYS A 178 -5.78 20.86 -19.20
N HIS A 179 -4.49 20.55 -19.18
CA HIS A 179 -3.39 21.50 -18.93
C HIS A 179 -2.42 21.56 -20.12
N ALA A 180 -2.91 21.31 -21.34
CA ALA A 180 -2.07 21.17 -22.53
C ALA A 180 -1.26 22.45 -22.84
N GLU A 181 -1.85 23.63 -22.63
CA GLU A 181 -1.19 24.93 -22.86
C GLU A 181 0.01 25.11 -21.93
N ASP A 182 -0.14 24.80 -20.64
CA ASP A 182 0.94 24.90 -19.64
C ASP A 182 2.06 23.87 -19.88
N LEU A 183 1.77 22.80 -20.62
CA LEU A 183 2.65 21.64 -20.83
C LEU A 183 3.22 21.56 -22.24
N GLU A 184 3.07 22.58 -23.08
CA GLU A 184 3.55 22.60 -24.47
C GLU A 184 5.03 22.17 -24.59
N HIS A 185 5.85 22.58 -23.61
CA HIS A 185 7.27 22.27 -23.58
C HIS A 185 7.65 21.09 -22.67
N SER A 186 6.68 20.43 -22.03
CA SER A 186 6.92 19.28 -21.16
C SER A 186 7.10 17.98 -21.96
N PRO A 187 8.00 17.07 -21.56
CA PRO A 187 8.06 15.72 -22.12
C PRO A 187 6.95 14.80 -21.55
N LEU A 188 6.23 15.23 -20.51
CA LEU A 188 5.23 14.42 -19.81
C LEU A 188 4.10 13.90 -20.72
N PRO A 189 3.48 14.70 -21.62
CA PRO A 189 2.42 14.21 -22.51
C PRO A 189 2.91 13.03 -23.37
N PHE A 190 4.10 13.16 -23.97
CA PHE A 190 4.69 12.09 -24.77
C PHE A 190 4.96 10.83 -23.95
N THR A 191 5.54 10.97 -22.75
CA THR A 191 5.84 9.84 -21.86
C THR A 191 4.58 9.06 -21.49
N LEU A 192 3.48 9.75 -21.18
CA LEU A 192 2.20 9.13 -20.82
C LEU A 192 1.55 8.44 -22.02
N HIS A 193 1.51 9.07 -23.20
CA HIS A 193 0.98 8.46 -24.41
C HIS A 193 1.81 7.23 -24.84
N ARG A 194 3.13 7.25 -24.68
CA ARG A 194 4.01 6.09 -24.90
C ARG A 194 3.67 4.93 -23.96
N MET A 195 3.52 5.22 -22.67
CA MET A 195 3.12 4.24 -21.67
C MET A 195 1.77 3.61 -22.01
N GLN A 196 0.80 4.42 -22.46
CA GLN A 196 -0.53 3.95 -22.86
C GLN A 196 -0.47 3.06 -24.12
N ALA A 197 0.32 3.42 -25.12
CA ALA A 197 0.49 2.61 -26.33
C ALA A 197 1.09 1.23 -26.00
N LEU A 198 2.10 1.19 -25.13
CA LEU A 198 2.74 -0.07 -24.70
C LEU A 198 1.81 -0.91 -23.81
N LYS A 199 0.98 -0.28 -22.96
CA LYS A 199 -0.09 -0.96 -22.21
C LYS A 199 -1.09 -1.63 -23.16
N LEU A 200 -1.61 -0.88 -24.15
CA LEU A 200 -2.52 -1.43 -25.16
C LEU A 200 -1.89 -2.59 -25.94
N ALA A 201 -0.61 -2.49 -26.27
CA ALA A 201 0.10 -3.54 -26.99
C ALA A 201 0.14 -4.85 -26.20
N ARG A 202 0.38 -4.78 -24.89
CA ARG A 202 0.43 -5.95 -23.99
C ARG A 202 -0.95 -6.56 -23.74
N GLU A 203 -1.97 -5.74 -23.55
CA GLU A 203 -3.30 -6.19 -23.13
C GLU A 203 -4.22 -6.56 -24.29
N LYS A 204 -4.14 -5.81 -25.40
CA LYS A 204 -5.07 -5.90 -26.54
C LYS A 204 -4.38 -6.23 -27.86
N GLY A 205 -3.05 -6.31 -27.85
CA GLY A 205 -2.24 -6.57 -29.03
C GLY A 205 -1.74 -5.32 -29.74
N VAL A 206 -0.82 -5.54 -30.69
CA VAL A 206 -0.06 -4.47 -31.36
C VAL A 206 -0.93 -3.58 -32.24
N VAL A 207 -2.02 -4.10 -32.82
CA VAL A 207 -2.89 -3.33 -33.73
C VAL A 207 -3.55 -2.14 -33.01
N PRO A 208 -4.27 -2.33 -31.87
CA PRO A 208 -4.78 -1.21 -31.08
C PRO A 208 -3.71 -0.20 -30.64
N ALA A 209 -2.50 -0.64 -30.34
CA ALA A 209 -1.40 0.24 -29.98
C ALA A 209 -0.95 1.14 -31.14
N ILE A 210 -0.92 0.60 -32.36
CA ILE A 210 -0.59 1.37 -33.57
C ILE A 210 -1.69 2.37 -33.91
N GLU A 211 -2.96 1.98 -33.76
CA GLU A 211 -4.10 2.89 -33.95
C GLU A 211 -4.01 4.07 -32.98
N TYR A 212 -3.84 3.78 -31.69
CA TYR A 212 -3.62 4.80 -30.67
C TYR A 212 -2.42 5.72 -30.98
N ALA A 213 -1.32 5.12 -31.45
CA ALA A 213 -0.10 5.84 -31.81
C ALA A 213 -0.31 6.82 -32.96
N ARG A 214 -1.08 6.44 -33.98
CA ARG A 214 -1.41 7.29 -35.13
C ARG A 214 -2.24 8.51 -34.75
N GLU A 215 -3.11 8.37 -33.75
CA GLU A 215 -3.95 9.46 -33.27
C GLU A 215 -3.19 10.44 -32.37
N ASN A 216 -2.32 9.94 -31.47
CA ASN A 216 -1.79 10.73 -30.37
C ASN A 216 -0.32 11.20 -30.55
N PHE A 217 0.51 10.49 -31.33
CA PHE A 217 1.92 10.88 -31.50
C PHE A 217 2.25 11.92 -32.58
N PRO A 218 1.42 12.24 -33.60
CA PRO A 218 1.80 13.24 -34.61
C PRO A 218 2.23 14.59 -34.02
N ALA A 219 1.57 15.05 -32.95
CA ALA A 219 1.92 16.29 -32.25
C ALA A 219 3.28 16.25 -31.54
N HIS A 220 3.81 15.04 -31.27
CA HIS A 220 5.06 14.82 -30.53
C HIS A 220 6.21 14.33 -31.41
N ALA A 221 5.92 13.91 -32.65
CA ALA A 221 6.85 13.19 -33.52
C ALA A 221 8.12 13.99 -33.85
N THR A 222 8.00 15.30 -34.09
CA THR A 222 9.13 16.17 -34.43
C THR A 222 10.13 16.31 -33.29
N ARG A 223 9.66 16.29 -32.03
CA ARG A 223 10.48 16.49 -30.84
C ARG A 223 11.02 15.18 -30.26
N HIS A 224 10.27 14.09 -30.43
CA HIS A 224 10.53 12.80 -29.78
C HIS A 224 10.75 11.66 -30.78
N GLU A 225 11.24 11.95 -31.99
CA GLU A 225 11.40 10.97 -33.08
C GLU A 225 12.15 9.71 -32.65
N ARG A 226 13.31 9.87 -31.99
CA ARG A 226 14.13 8.73 -31.54
C ARG A 226 13.39 7.87 -30.50
N GLN A 227 12.72 8.52 -29.55
CA GLN A 227 11.98 7.83 -28.50
C GLN A 227 10.74 7.13 -29.07
N LEU A 228 10.06 7.75 -30.03
CA LEU A 228 8.93 7.16 -30.74
C LEU A 228 9.38 5.95 -31.57
N GLN A 229 10.49 6.05 -32.29
CA GLN A 229 11.07 4.93 -33.02
C GLN A 229 11.42 3.77 -32.07
N ALA A 230 12.02 4.06 -30.92
CA ALA A 230 12.31 3.06 -29.90
C ALA A 230 11.04 2.39 -29.37
N ALA A 231 9.98 3.16 -29.08
CA ALA A 231 8.69 2.64 -28.63
C ALA A 231 8.01 1.75 -29.68
N VAL A 232 7.99 2.18 -30.95
CA VAL A 232 7.44 1.39 -32.06
C VAL A 232 8.22 0.09 -32.25
N CYS A 233 9.56 0.14 -32.18
CA CYS A 233 10.38 -1.07 -32.20
C CYS A 233 10.05 -1.99 -31.02
N ALA A 234 9.86 -1.45 -29.81
CA ALA A 234 9.54 -2.24 -28.63
C ALA A 234 8.24 -3.04 -28.75
N LEU A 235 7.29 -2.61 -29.58
CA LEU A 235 6.04 -3.34 -29.84
C LEU A 235 6.27 -4.77 -30.35
N ALA A 236 7.39 -5.04 -31.02
CA ALA A 236 7.75 -6.39 -31.48
C ALA A 236 7.90 -7.40 -30.32
N TRP A 237 8.10 -6.91 -29.10
CA TRP A 237 8.25 -7.72 -27.88
C TRP A 237 7.02 -7.68 -26.96
N CYS A 238 5.92 -7.03 -27.39
CA CYS A 238 4.65 -7.05 -26.68
C CYS A 238 3.78 -8.26 -27.05
N THR A 239 4.25 -9.16 -27.92
CA THR A 239 3.52 -10.36 -28.35
C THR A 239 3.90 -11.58 -27.51
N PRO A 240 2.98 -12.50 -27.18
CA PRO A 240 3.26 -13.67 -26.34
C PRO A 240 4.37 -14.61 -26.85
N ALA A 241 4.62 -14.63 -28.16
CA ALA A 241 5.62 -15.48 -28.79
C ALA A 241 7.00 -14.82 -28.96
N ALA A 242 7.20 -13.61 -28.42
CA ALA A 242 8.45 -12.88 -28.62
C ALA A 242 9.61 -13.48 -27.80
N PRO A 243 10.84 -13.51 -28.34
CA PRO A 243 12.03 -13.85 -27.57
C PRO A 243 12.34 -12.75 -26.54
N PRO A 244 13.28 -12.96 -25.60
CA PRO A 244 13.71 -11.91 -24.68
C PRO A 244 14.12 -10.63 -25.40
N ALA A 245 13.64 -9.49 -24.92
CA ALA A 245 13.92 -8.19 -25.53
C ALA A 245 15.40 -7.80 -25.36
N PRO A 246 16.00 -7.15 -26.37
CA PRO A 246 17.32 -6.54 -26.24
C PRO A 246 17.38 -5.56 -25.07
N GLN A 247 18.52 -5.49 -24.38
CA GLN A 247 18.72 -4.66 -23.17
C GLN A 247 18.31 -3.19 -23.36
N ARG A 248 18.49 -2.64 -24.57
CA ARG A 248 18.11 -1.27 -24.92
C ARG A 248 16.60 -1.00 -24.94
N TYR A 249 15.75 -2.03 -24.95
CA TYR A 249 14.29 -1.91 -24.95
C TYR A 249 13.66 -2.47 -23.67
N THR A 250 14.41 -3.16 -22.82
CA THR A 250 13.89 -3.78 -21.59
C THR A 250 13.17 -2.77 -20.71
N HIS A 251 13.73 -1.56 -20.57
CA HIS A 251 13.10 -0.48 -19.79
C HIS A 251 11.75 0.03 -20.34
N LEU A 252 11.51 -0.05 -21.66
CA LEU A 252 10.22 0.32 -22.28
C LEU A 252 9.13 -0.71 -21.95
N LEU A 253 9.52 -1.97 -21.76
CA LEU A 253 8.59 -3.08 -21.63
C LEU A 253 8.10 -3.28 -20.21
N ASP A 254 8.81 -2.72 -19.22
CA ASP A 254 8.37 -2.70 -17.83
C ASP A 254 7.06 -1.91 -17.70
N PRO A 255 5.95 -2.56 -17.29
CA PRO A 255 4.65 -1.90 -17.14
C PRO A 255 4.64 -0.74 -16.16
N LYS A 256 5.54 -0.75 -15.17
CA LYS A 256 5.63 0.25 -14.10
C LYS A 256 6.74 1.27 -14.33
N ALA A 257 7.53 1.13 -15.41
CA ALA A 257 8.59 2.07 -15.75
C ALA A 257 8.04 3.29 -16.49
N LEU A 258 7.93 4.42 -15.78
CA LEU A 258 7.96 5.73 -16.40
C LEU A 258 9.41 6.00 -16.82
N GLU A 259 9.80 5.73 -18.08
CA GLU A 259 11.14 6.12 -18.51
C GLU A 259 11.34 7.63 -18.37
N GLY A 260 12.41 8.01 -17.68
CA GLY A 260 12.86 9.40 -17.59
C GLY A 260 12.55 10.12 -16.29
N GLY A 261 12.38 9.39 -15.17
CA GLY A 261 12.21 9.99 -13.85
C GLY A 261 13.10 9.34 -12.81
N GLY A 262 14.41 9.54 -12.89
CA GLY A 262 15.11 9.84 -11.65
C GLY A 262 14.45 11.11 -11.11
N TYR A 263 13.37 10.97 -10.35
CA TYR A 263 12.81 12.07 -9.58
C TYR A 263 13.80 12.36 -8.47
N HIS A 264 14.93 12.96 -8.83
CA HIS A 264 15.81 13.54 -7.84
C HIS A 264 15.00 14.64 -7.18
N SER A 265 14.79 14.54 -5.87
CA SER A 265 14.14 15.60 -5.12
C SER A 265 14.87 16.91 -5.41
N VAL A 266 14.20 17.82 -6.11
CA VAL A 266 14.79 19.09 -6.54
C VAL A 266 14.81 20.02 -5.34
N PHE A 267 16.01 20.32 -4.82
CA PHE A 267 16.16 21.34 -3.78
C PHE A 267 16.34 22.72 -4.41
N ALA A 268 15.46 23.65 -4.07
CA ALA A 268 15.64 25.06 -4.35
C ALA A 268 16.19 25.76 -3.11
N CYS A 269 17.29 26.50 -3.25
CA CYS A 269 17.87 27.25 -2.14
C CYS A 269 16.92 28.37 -1.71
N PRO A 270 16.50 28.43 -0.44
CA PRO A 270 15.55 29.45 0.02
C PRO A 270 16.19 30.85 0.17
N ILE A 271 17.53 30.94 0.18
CA ILE A 271 18.27 32.22 0.25
C ILE A 271 18.51 32.82 -1.14
N LEU A 272 19.02 31.99 -2.07
CA LEU A 272 19.34 32.45 -3.43
C LEU A 272 18.18 32.28 -4.42
N ARG A 273 17.12 31.56 -4.03
CA ARG A 273 15.96 31.22 -4.88
C ARG A 273 16.37 30.53 -6.18
N GLN A 274 17.42 29.72 -6.11
CA GLN A 274 18.00 28.99 -7.23
C GLN A 274 17.93 27.50 -6.96
N GLN A 275 17.61 26.72 -8.00
CA GLN A 275 17.67 25.27 -7.96
C GLN A 275 19.13 24.81 -7.75
N ALA A 276 19.33 23.86 -6.85
CA ALA A 276 20.64 23.25 -6.62
C ALA A 276 21.07 22.38 -7.81
N SER A 277 22.38 22.33 -8.02
CA SER A 277 23.04 21.54 -9.06
C SER A 277 24.22 20.76 -8.48
N GLU A 278 24.90 19.95 -9.28
CA GLU A 278 26.14 19.27 -8.87
C GLU A 278 27.23 20.28 -8.43
N GLN A 279 27.29 21.44 -9.08
CA GLN A 279 28.23 22.50 -8.73
C GLN A 279 27.76 23.27 -7.48
N ASN A 280 26.46 23.50 -7.34
CA ASN A 280 25.85 24.20 -6.21
C ASN A 280 24.86 23.30 -5.42
N PRO A 281 25.36 22.30 -4.70
CA PRO A 281 24.52 21.31 -4.05
C PRO A 281 23.88 21.85 -2.76
N PRO A 282 22.82 21.19 -2.28
CA PRO A 282 22.26 21.40 -0.94
C PRO A 282 23.29 21.06 0.16
N MET A 283 23.43 21.95 1.13
CA MET A 283 24.33 21.84 2.28
C MET A 283 23.51 21.92 3.56
N ARG A 284 23.60 20.89 4.41
CA ARG A 284 22.97 20.83 5.73
C ARG A 284 23.85 21.50 6.78
N LEU A 285 23.27 22.43 7.53
CA LEU A 285 23.86 23.02 8.72
C LEU A 285 23.69 22.09 9.95
N LEU A 286 24.46 22.29 11.01
CA LEU A 286 24.37 21.53 12.27
C LEU A 286 22.97 21.64 12.91
N CYS A 287 22.31 22.78 12.74
CA CYS A 287 20.92 22.98 13.19
C CYS A 287 19.87 22.23 12.37
N GLY A 288 20.28 21.55 11.28
CA GLY A 288 19.38 20.78 10.41
C GLY A 288 18.82 21.56 9.22
N HIS A 289 18.90 22.90 9.20
CA HIS A 289 18.50 23.70 8.04
C HIS A 289 19.40 23.44 6.83
N VAL A 290 18.82 23.58 5.63
CA VAL A 290 19.51 23.32 4.36
C VAL A 290 19.54 24.59 3.53
N ILE A 291 20.73 24.95 3.03
CA ILE A 291 20.99 26.06 2.10
C ILE A 291 21.89 25.55 0.96
N SER A 292 22.06 26.29 -0.13
CA SER A 292 23.01 25.86 -1.17
C SER A 292 24.45 26.18 -0.80
N ARG A 293 25.42 25.52 -1.46
CA ARG A 293 26.86 25.78 -1.26
C ARG A 293 27.23 27.24 -1.53
N ASP A 294 26.64 27.85 -2.55
CA ASP A 294 26.89 29.26 -2.86
C ASP A 294 26.30 30.20 -1.78
N ALA A 295 25.12 29.88 -1.26
CA ALA A 295 24.52 30.63 -0.16
C ALA A 295 25.38 30.51 1.11
N LEU A 296 25.88 29.31 1.39
CA LEU A 296 26.78 29.04 2.51
C LEU A 296 28.08 29.87 2.40
N ASN A 297 28.71 29.90 1.24
CA ASN A 297 29.93 30.67 1.01
C ASN A 297 29.69 32.19 1.10
N LYS A 298 28.52 32.69 0.65
CA LYS A 298 28.15 34.10 0.76
C LYS A 298 27.84 34.55 2.19
N LEU A 299 27.26 33.66 2.99
CA LEU A 299 26.90 33.95 4.39
C LEU A 299 28.06 33.69 5.37
N ALA A 300 29.09 32.97 4.94
CA ALA A 300 30.29 32.74 5.73
C ALA A 300 31.12 34.02 5.85
N LEU A 301 31.32 34.48 7.09
CA LEU A 301 32.23 35.58 7.42
C LEU A 301 33.48 34.99 8.07
N GLY A 302 34.46 34.64 7.24
CA GLY A 302 35.69 33.97 7.68
C GLY A 302 35.41 32.54 8.18
N LEU A 303 35.73 32.26 9.45
CA LEU A 303 35.55 30.93 10.06
C LEU A 303 34.16 30.70 10.67
N LYS A 304 33.24 31.67 10.57
CA LYS A 304 31.92 31.60 11.18
C LYS A 304 30.80 31.81 10.17
N LEU A 305 29.75 31.01 10.31
CA LEU A 305 28.51 31.07 9.56
C LEU A 305 27.35 31.12 10.55
N LYS A 306 26.47 32.11 10.44
CA LYS A 306 25.19 32.14 11.17
C LYS A 306 24.10 31.54 10.30
N CYS A 307 23.27 30.68 10.88
CA CYS A 307 22.09 30.19 10.18
C CYS A 307 21.09 31.34 9.97
N PRO A 308 20.54 31.53 8.76
CA PRO A 308 19.55 32.58 8.50
C PRO A 308 18.18 32.31 9.14
N TYR A 309 17.92 31.08 9.57
CA TYR A 309 16.63 30.64 10.12
C TYR A 309 16.63 30.45 11.65
N CYS A 310 17.79 30.45 12.30
CA CYS A 310 17.89 30.18 13.74
C CYS A 310 19.17 30.81 14.33
N PRO A 311 19.28 30.97 15.67
CA PRO A 311 20.42 31.66 16.29
C PRO A 311 21.73 30.85 16.32
N MET A 312 21.76 29.65 15.73
CA MET A 312 22.92 28.77 15.77
C MET A 312 24.05 29.27 14.84
N GLU A 313 25.27 29.27 15.36
CA GLU A 313 26.49 29.58 14.62
C GLU A 313 27.34 28.32 14.47
N GLN A 314 28.06 28.20 13.37
CA GLN A 314 28.92 27.06 13.07
C GLN A 314 30.10 27.47 12.19
N SER A 315 31.07 26.56 12.03
CA SER A 315 32.07 26.68 10.97
C SER A 315 31.46 26.30 9.62
N PRO A 316 31.78 27.01 8.51
CA PRO A 316 31.38 26.60 7.17
C PRO A 316 31.83 25.18 6.81
N ALA A 317 32.97 24.73 7.35
CA ALA A 317 33.54 23.40 7.10
C ALA A 317 32.73 22.25 7.74
N GLU A 318 31.85 22.56 8.70
CA GLU A 318 31.01 21.56 9.37
C GLU A 318 29.74 21.23 8.59
N ALA A 319 29.41 22.03 7.56
CA ALA A 319 28.24 21.77 6.73
C ALA A 319 28.46 20.53 5.84
N ARG A 320 27.44 19.69 5.76
CA ARG A 320 27.50 18.44 5.00
C ARG A 320 26.61 18.52 3.77
N GLN A 321 27.16 18.12 2.62
CA GLN A 321 26.38 17.97 1.40
C GLN A 321 25.29 16.91 1.60
N ILE A 322 24.08 17.20 1.17
CA ILE A 322 22.97 16.24 1.08
C ILE A 322 22.94 15.69 -0.34
N TYR A 323 22.69 14.40 -0.48
CA TYR A 323 22.38 13.76 -1.75
C TYR A 323 20.90 13.38 -1.73
N PHE A 324 20.12 13.97 -2.63
CA PHE A 324 18.75 13.56 -2.87
C PHE A 324 18.78 12.35 -3.83
N SER A 325 18.22 11.22 -3.40
CA SER A 325 17.98 10.06 -4.26
C SER A 325 16.83 10.35 -5.21
#